data_AF-A0A6V6YXH5-F1
#
_entry.id   AF-A0A6V6YXH5-F1
#
_cell.length_a   1.000
_cell.length_b   1.000
_cell.length_c   1.000
_cell.angle_alpha   90.00
_cell.angle_beta   90.00
_cell.angle_gamma   90.00
#
_symmetry.space_group_name_H-M   'P 1'
#
loop_
_entity.id
_entity.type
_entity.pdbx_description
1 polymer ?
#
loop_
_entity_poly.entity_id
_entity_poly.type
_entity_poly.pdbx_seq_one_letter_code
_entity_poly.pdbx_strand_id
1 'polypeptide(L)'
;MLKRKNAENEINLSQVNSDENKNKVFLGAVQEANEGVLASLMKGYTKLQIEDPIRPFHENDLQNIVNNVDYGVLEALQGTWVSYNSDKDRKMIGSGIHTTIMPSPGTNAGTIPGKYSFDCQEYIEKLTFDLVPGGVRNRGGANEQFCGAVKYDQSIKSVTTVEGQDALQYTPIHEETGMYLWLSDVFNYAATEKTISEDRGIHPVSPLNPNKDLYKSGYQDETLFLIVNDLGQKEYVTQENLNGRKYYEIIAAKELKVGAGQTGQYFIPDYSISRSGVIPHGSTITLLGDLVRNNAAGIEDDKKFLFIGPPPFPEGDAAWRYDHLSISRTMGGAGASESNPINLDAPPPAWVFEKLNDVNDPGENKIYTQRILADPLYPYSVRPDLRLRDSNKDSNIINYVFIQMSSKNKTGAQGGILNIPFVNRFVPTVEMNTNMWIETVVEDGKEILQLQYEQIIFFEFDFGDDGGTTSWPHIQVNTLRKIEDVSDDQRRLIEEQFFSDKKNASASGCPYHKE
;
A
#
# COMPACT_ATOMS: atom_id res chain seq x y z
N MET A 1 4.13 -8.82 9.34
CA MET A 1 3.10 -8.48 10.36
C MET A 1 3.66 -7.82 11.62
N LEU A 2 2.95 -6.80 12.12
CA LEU A 2 3.13 -6.15 13.42
C LEU A 2 2.13 -6.69 14.46
N LYS A 3 2.52 -6.65 15.74
CA LYS A 3 1.65 -6.92 16.89
C LYS A 3 1.75 -5.81 17.92
N ARG A 4 0.71 -5.62 18.71
CA ARG A 4 0.71 -4.75 19.89
C ARG A 4 1.62 -5.32 20.99
N LYS A 5 2.21 -4.45 21.82
CA LYS A 5 3.12 -4.85 22.90
C LYS A 5 2.42 -5.24 24.21
N ASN A 6 1.33 -4.56 24.56
CA ASN A 6 0.72 -4.65 25.88
C ASN A 6 -0.63 -5.36 25.82
N ALA A 7 -0.74 -6.53 26.46
CA ALA A 7 -1.98 -7.30 26.57
C ALA A 7 -3.12 -6.56 27.30
N GLU A 8 -2.81 -5.58 28.17
CA GLU A 8 -3.84 -4.78 28.86
C GLU A 8 -4.54 -3.77 27.92
N ASN A 9 -3.83 -3.26 26.92
CA ASN A 9 -4.41 -2.42 25.85
C ASN A 9 -5.26 -3.26 24.85
N GLU A 10 -5.32 -4.58 25.05
CA GLU A 10 -5.97 -5.52 24.14
C GLU A 10 -7.36 -5.98 24.65
N ILE A 11 -7.70 -5.80 25.94
CA ILE A 11 -9.00 -6.21 26.52
C ILE A 11 -9.58 -5.18 27.52
N ASN A 12 -8.76 -4.30 28.14
CA ASN A 12 -9.25 -3.27 29.08
C ASN A 12 -9.15 -1.87 28.46
N LEU A 13 -10.11 -1.54 27.60
CA LEU A 13 -10.39 -0.15 27.24
C LEU A 13 -11.82 0.15 27.70
N SER A 14 -11.92 0.71 28.90
CA SER A 14 -13.14 1.35 29.39
C SER A 14 -13.71 2.26 28.30
N GLN A 15 -14.99 2.08 27.98
CA GLN A 15 -15.77 2.85 27.00
C GLN A 15 -15.20 4.24 26.72
N VAL A 16 -14.69 4.45 25.51
CA VAL A 16 -14.37 5.81 25.08
C VAL A 16 -15.13 6.10 23.79
N ASN A 17 -16.28 6.75 23.95
CA ASN A 17 -17.19 7.18 22.88
C ASN A 17 -16.47 7.76 21.65
N SER A 18 -17.05 7.44 20.50
CA SER A 18 -16.80 8.00 19.19
C SER A 18 -17.37 9.42 19.09
N ASP A 19 -16.53 10.44 19.28
CA ASP A 19 -16.86 11.82 18.94
C ASP A 19 -15.72 12.42 18.13
N GLU A 20 -16.04 13.16 17.06
CA GLU A 20 -15.11 13.94 16.22
C GLU A 20 -14.23 14.91 17.04
N ASN A 21 -14.66 15.26 18.25
CA ASN A 21 -13.89 16.08 19.20
C ASN A 21 -12.62 15.40 19.73
N LYS A 22 -12.46 14.07 19.59
CA LYS A 22 -11.26 13.39 20.05
C LYS A 22 -10.02 13.67 19.22
N ASN A 23 -10.08 13.96 17.93
CA ASN A 23 -8.85 14.21 17.17
C ASN A 23 -8.16 15.50 17.58
N LYS A 24 -8.92 16.56 17.89
CA LYS A 24 -8.37 17.77 18.51
C LYS A 24 -7.80 17.49 19.91
N VAL A 25 -8.42 16.57 20.65
CA VAL A 25 -7.99 16.19 22.02
C VAL A 25 -6.85 15.18 22.04
N PHE A 26 -6.71 14.30 21.04
CA PHE A 26 -5.67 13.28 20.95
C PHE A 26 -4.41 13.84 20.30
N LEU A 27 -4.52 14.58 19.20
CA LEU A 27 -3.38 15.38 18.69
C LEU A 27 -2.96 16.46 19.71
N GLY A 28 -3.93 17.03 20.45
CA GLY A 28 -3.67 17.96 21.55
C GLY A 28 -3.01 17.31 22.78
N ALA A 29 -3.45 16.13 23.22
CA ALA A 29 -2.89 15.41 24.37
C ALA A 29 -1.57 14.70 24.03
N VAL A 30 -1.34 14.32 22.78
CA VAL A 30 -0.05 13.80 22.30
C VAL A 30 0.96 14.94 22.11
N GLN A 31 0.53 16.17 21.85
CA GLN A 31 1.38 17.37 21.98
C GLN A 31 1.77 17.66 23.44
N GLU A 32 0.97 17.26 24.44
CA GLU A 32 1.34 17.38 25.87
C GLU A 32 2.37 16.33 26.31
N ALA A 33 2.49 15.21 25.59
CA ALA A 33 3.56 14.24 25.78
C ALA A 33 4.76 14.61 24.90
N ASN A 34 5.91 14.95 25.50
CA ASN A 34 7.17 15.34 24.83
C ASN A 34 7.75 14.32 23.80
N GLU A 35 7.04 13.26 23.40
CA GLU A 35 7.52 12.18 22.53
C GLU A 35 7.07 12.31 21.05
N GLY A 36 6.08 13.15 20.71
CA GLY A 36 5.61 13.39 19.33
C GLY A 36 4.69 12.29 18.77
N VAL A 37 3.88 12.62 17.74
CA VAL A 37 2.75 11.78 17.27
C VAL A 37 3.17 10.41 16.76
N LEU A 38 4.10 10.35 15.81
CA LEU A 38 4.52 9.08 15.20
C LEU A 38 5.28 8.18 16.17
N ALA A 39 6.12 8.77 17.04
CA ALA A 39 6.83 7.97 18.03
C ALA A 39 5.86 7.34 19.04
N SER A 40 4.85 8.10 19.48
CA SER A 40 3.80 7.60 20.37
C SER A 40 3.04 6.42 19.75
N LEU A 41 2.65 6.53 18.48
CA LEU A 41 1.99 5.44 17.76
C LEU A 41 2.91 4.21 17.65
N MET A 42 4.16 4.40 17.20
CA MET A 42 5.06 3.28 16.94
C MET A 42 5.57 2.56 18.19
N LYS A 43 5.62 3.24 19.35
CA LYS A 43 6.00 2.63 20.64
C LYS A 43 5.10 1.46 21.03
N GLY A 44 3.86 1.42 20.54
CA GLY A 44 2.89 0.37 20.80
C GLY A 44 3.12 -0.94 20.05
N TYR A 45 4.01 -0.96 19.05
CA TYR A 45 4.14 -2.09 18.12
C TYR A 45 5.49 -2.79 18.19
N THR A 46 5.46 -4.10 17.89
CA THR A 46 6.64 -4.93 17.63
C THR A 46 6.38 -5.87 16.46
N LYS A 47 7.44 -6.50 15.94
CA LYS A 47 7.29 -7.51 14.89
C LYS A 47 6.71 -8.80 15.46
N LEU A 48 5.68 -9.32 14.81
CA LEU A 48 5.14 -10.65 15.09
C LEU A 48 6.17 -11.72 14.69
N GLN A 49 6.51 -12.60 15.63
CA GLN A 49 7.37 -13.76 15.42
C GLN A 49 6.55 -15.02 15.15
N ILE A 50 7.18 -16.05 14.57
CA ILE A 50 6.51 -17.31 14.25
C ILE A 50 6.08 -18.05 15.53
N GLU A 51 6.85 -17.89 16.61
CA GLU A 51 6.60 -18.46 17.92
C GLU A 51 5.57 -17.69 18.75
N ASP A 52 5.09 -16.53 18.29
CA ASP A 52 4.10 -15.76 19.01
C ASP A 52 2.74 -16.48 19.00
N PRO A 53 2.11 -16.73 20.16
CA PRO A 53 0.83 -17.41 20.21
C PRO A 53 -0.28 -16.55 19.58
N ILE A 54 -1.15 -17.16 18.79
CA ILE A 54 -2.38 -16.51 18.31
C ILE A 54 -3.30 -16.29 19.53
N ARG A 55 -3.86 -15.08 19.63
CA ARG A 55 -4.73 -14.68 20.74
C ARG A 55 -6.03 -15.48 20.75
N PRO A 56 -6.50 -16.03 21.89
CA PRO A 56 -7.81 -16.67 21.93
C PRO A 56 -8.93 -15.63 21.69
N PHE A 57 -9.97 -16.03 20.97
CA PHE A 57 -11.19 -15.25 20.81
C PHE A 57 -12.25 -15.75 21.80
N HIS A 58 -12.79 -14.83 22.60
CA HIS A 58 -13.93 -15.07 23.46
C HIS A 58 -15.15 -14.30 22.93
N GLU A 59 -16.25 -15.00 22.67
CA GLU A 59 -17.44 -14.39 22.05
C GLU A 59 -18.02 -13.23 22.86
N ASN A 60 -17.91 -13.29 24.20
CA ASN A 60 -18.32 -12.21 25.10
C ASN A 60 -17.55 -10.89 24.87
N ASP A 61 -16.35 -10.96 24.29
CA ASP A 61 -15.51 -9.80 24.00
C ASP A 61 -15.73 -9.25 22.59
N LEU A 62 -16.58 -9.88 21.76
CA LEU A 62 -16.76 -9.52 20.35
C LEU A 62 -17.06 -8.03 20.17
N GLN A 63 -18.01 -7.49 20.93
CA GLN A 63 -18.36 -6.07 20.79
C GLN A 63 -17.22 -5.15 21.22
N ASN A 64 -16.43 -5.55 22.22
CA ASN A 64 -15.27 -4.79 22.67
C ASN A 64 -14.16 -4.81 21.61
N ILE A 65 -13.91 -5.97 20.98
CA ILE A 65 -12.95 -6.11 19.88
C ILE A 65 -13.37 -5.27 18.69
N VAL A 66 -14.64 -5.34 18.29
CA VAL A 66 -15.18 -4.53 17.19
C VAL A 66 -15.05 -3.04 17.50
N ASN A 67 -15.39 -2.60 18.71
CA ASN A 67 -15.37 -1.17 19.06
C ASN A 67 -13.94 -0.59 19.22
N ASN A 68 -12.94 -1.43 19.50
CA ASN A 68 -11.57 -1.02 19.78
C ASN A 68 -10.57 -1.54 18.74
N VAL A 69 -10.99 -1.58 17.46
CA VAL A 69 -10.13 -2.05 16.38
C VAL A 69 -8.87 -1.21 16.26
N ASP A 70 -7.78 -1.87 15.88
CA ASP A 70 -6.54 -1.22 15.56
C ASP A 70 -6.50 -0.64 14.14
N TYR A 71 -6.15 0.64 14.02
CA TYR A 71 -5.83 1.26 12.74
C TYR A 71 -4.32 1.38 12.51
N GLY A 72 -3.48 1.04 13.50
CA GLY A 72 -2.03 1.14 13.36
C GLY A 72 -1.56 2.56 13.04
N VAL A 73 -0.52 2.67 12.22
CA VAL A 73 -0.05 3.97 11.74
C VAL A 73 -1.03 4.64 10.77
N LEU A 74 -1.98 3.89 10.19
CA LEU A 74 -2.96 4.45 9.25
C LEU A 74 -3.91 5.45 9.93
N GLU A 75 -4.04 5.40 11.27
CA GLU A 75 -4.76 6.41 12.04
C GLU A 75 -4.21 7.83 11.79
N ALA A 76 -2.90 7.96 11.60
CA ALA A 76 -2.25 9.25 11.33
C ALA A 76 -2.74 9.90 10.03
N LEU A 77 -3.24 9.10 9.07
CA LEU A 77 -3.74 9.57 7.78
C LEU A 77 -5.12 10.25 7.89
N GLN A 78 -5.88 10.06 8.97
CA GLN A 78 -7.23 10.60 9.05
C GLN A 78 -7.29 12.12 8.78
N GLY A 79 -8.22 12.52 7.91
CA GLY A 79 -8.46 13.91 7.52
C GLY A 79 -8.22 14.18 6.04
N THR A 80 -8.25 15.46 5.67
CA THR A 80 -8.08 15.91 4.29
C THR A 80 -6.67 16.44 4.07
N TRP A 81 -5.96 15.83 3.15
CA TRP A 81 -4.61 16.18 2.73
C TRP A 81 -4.63 16.89 1.38
N VAL A 82 -3.77 17.89 1.24
CA VAL A 82 -3.70 18.73 0.06
C VAL A 82 -2.24 18.97 -0.31
N SER A 83 -1.97 19.21 -1.59
CA SER A 83 -0.63 19.53 -2.09
C SER A 83 0.03 20.66 -1.30
N TYR A 84 1.22 20.39 -0.78
CA TYR A 84 2.02 21.36 -0.04
C TYR A 84 3.16 21.86 -0.91
N ASN A 85 3.13 23.16 -1.17
CA ASN A 85 4.16 23.84 -1.91
C ASN A 85 5.04 24.67 -0.96
N SER A 86 6.32 24.29 -0.84
CA SER A 86 7.32 24.97 -0.02
C SER A 86 7.98 26.17 -0.71
N ASP A 87 7.65 26.43 -1.99
CA ASP A 87 8.24 27.54 -2.76
C ASP A 87 7.82 28.91 -2.20
N LYS A 88 8.77 29.53 -1.49
CA LYS A 88 8.62 30.86 -0.89
C LYS A 88 8.44 31.97 -1.93
N ASP A 89 8.95 31.78 -3.14
CA ASP A 89 8.79 32.72 -4.25
C ASP A 89 7.45 32.51 -4.99
N ARG A 90 6.69 31.45 -4.64
CA ARG A 90 5.39 31.08 -5.23
C ARG A 90 5.44 30.92 -6.75
N LYS A 91 6.60 30.55 -7.30
CA LYS A 91 6.76 30.35 -8.75
C LYS A 91 6.04 29.07 -9.19
N MET A 92 6.04 28.06 -8.33
CA MET A 92 5.35 26.81 -8.57
C MET A 92 3.92 26.89 -8.01
N ILE A 93 2.96 26.23 -8.67
CA ILE A 93 1.57 26.17 -8.19
C ILE A 93 1.28 24.83 -7.51
N GLY A 94 1.94 23.75 -7.96
CA GLY A 94 1.73 22.39 -7.48
C GLY A 94 3.02 21.70 -7.05
N SER A 95 2.92 20.82 -6.06
CA SER A 95 4.03 19.99 -5.57
C SER A 95 4.04 18.59 -6.17
N GLY A 96 2.95 18.18 -6.82
CA GLY A 96 2.82 16.85 -7.40
C GLY A 96 3.42 16.76 -8.80
N ILE A 97 4.04 15.63 -9.12
CA ILE A 97 4.54 15.31 -10.47
C ILE A 97 3.88 14.03 -10.94
N HIS A 98 3.30 14.09 -12.13
CA HIS A 98 2.69 12.95 -12.80
C HIS A 98 3.35 12.75 -14.16
N THR A 99 3.93 11.57 -14.37
CA THR A 99 4.46 11.16 -15.68
C THR A 99 3.60 10.05 -16.26
N THR A 100 3.15 10.24 -17.48
CA THR A 100 2.30 9.31 -18.21
C THR A 100 2.89 9.01 -19.57
N ILE A 101 2.72 7.78 -20.03
CA ILE A 101 3.06 7.43 -21.40
C ILE A 101 1.92 6.68 -22.07
N MET A 102 1.53 7.20 -23.23
CA MET A 102 0.39 6.69 -23.98
C MET A 102 0.83 6.28 -25.38
N PRO A 103 0.18 5.28 -26.00
CA PRO A 103 0.31 5.06 -27.43
C PRO A 103 0.00 6.36 -28.18
N SER A 104 0.82 6.72 -29.16
CA SER A 104 0.56 7.92 -29.94
C SER A 104 -0.71 7.75 -30.77
N PRO A 105 -1.51 8.81 -30.99
CA PRO A 105 -2.66 8.73 -31.89
C PRO A 105 -2.30 8.09 -33.25
N GLY A 106 -3.12 7.16 -33.72
CA GLY A 106 -2.91 6.45 -35.00
C GLY A 106 -2.02 5.20 -34.92
N THR A 107 -1.47 4.88 -33.74
CA THR A 107 -0.65 3.68 -33.52
C THR A 107 -1.50 2.48 -33.13
N ASN A 108 -1.14 1.32 -33.67
CA ASN A 108 -1.60 0.00 -33.23
C ASN A 108 -0.63 -1.06 -33.78
N ALA A 109 -0.72 -2.29 -33.27
CA ALA A 109 0.13 -3.39 -33.68
C ALA A 109 0.10 -3.72 -35.19
N GLY A 110 -0.93 -3.27 -35.92
CA GLY A 110 -1.11 -3.52 -37.35
C GLY A 110 -0.81 -2.35 -38.29
N THR A 111 -0.47 -1.15 -37.79
CA THR A 111 -0.20 0.03 -38.64
C THR A 111 1.18 0.62 -38.39
N ILE A 112 1.36 1.26 -37.24
CA ILE A 112 2.58 1.94 -36.81
C ILE A 112 2.86 1.41 -35.39
N PRO A 113 3.54 0.27 -35.27
CA PRO A 113 3.84 -0.31 -33.97
C PRO A 113 4.80 0.60 -33.19
N GLY A 114 4.65 0.60 -31.87
CA GLY A 114 5.69 1.11 -30.97
C GLY A 114 5.98 2.61 -30.99
N LYS A 115 5.04 3.50 -31.38
CA LYS A 115 5.19 4.96 -31.17
C LYS A 115 4.39 5.46 -29.96
N TYR A 116 5.05 6.18 -29.06
CA TYR A 116 4.47 6.65 -27.81
C TYR A 116 4.64 8.15 -27.60
N SER A 117 3.69 8.72 -26.88
CA SER A 117 3.73 10.08 -26.37
C SER A 117 4.02 10.02 -24.87
N PHE A 118 5.05 10.74 -24.44
CA PHE A 118 5.35 10.98 -23.05
C PHE A 118 4.75 12.33 -22.65
N ASP A 119 4.20 12.39 -21.44
CA ASP A 119 3.67 13.60 -20.85
C ASP A 119 4.12 13.68 -19.38
N CYS A 120 4.56 14.86 -18.97
CA CYS A 120 4.99 15.16 -17.62
C CYS A 120 4.29 16.44 -17.19
N GLN A 121 3.55 16.37 -16.09
CA GLN A 121 2.75 17.48 -15.62
C GLN A 121 2.92 17.72 -14.13
N GLU A 122 2.90 18.99 -13.76
CA GLU A 122 2.69 19.40 -12.38
C GLU A 122 1.20 19.39 -12.05
N TYR A 123 0.87 19.01 -10.81
CA TYR A 123 -0.51 18.96 -10.35
C TYR A 123 -0.70 19.38 -8.89
N ILE A 124 -1.95 19.70 -8.56
CA ILE A 124 -2.45 19.80 -7.19
C ILE A 124 -3.43 18.67 -6.91
N GLU A 125 -3.54 18.30 -5.65
CA GLU A 125 -4.27 17.13 -5.19
C GLU A 125 -5.06 17.42 -3.93
N LYS A 126 -6.21 16.75 -3.84
CA LYS A 126 -6.97 16.54 -2.60
C LYS A 126 -7.04 15.03 -2.35
N LEU A 127 -6.63 14.60 -1.17
CA LEU A 127 -6.68 13.21 -0.73
C LEU A 127 -7.31 13.15 0.67
N THR A 128 -8.50 12.59 0.77
CA THR A 128 -9.22 12.47 2.05
C THR A 128 -9.11 11.05 2.58
N PHE A 129 -8.89 10.88 3.88
CA PHE A 129 -8.94 9.59 4.56
C PHE A 129 -9.96 9.58 5.69
N ASP A 130 -10.85 8.59 5.67
CA ASP A 130 -11.89 8.40 6.68
C ASP A 130 -11.76 7.03 7.36
N LEU A 131 -11.64 7.04 8.69
CA LEU A 131 -11.66 5.80 9.47
C LEU A 131 -13.06 5.20 9.39
N VAL A 132 -13.14 3.91 9.04
CA VAL A 132 -14.38 3.14 9.12
C VAL A 132 -14.59 2.74 10.58
N PRO A 133 -15.64 3.20 11.26
CA PRO A 133 -15.84 2.89 12.67
C PRO A 133 -16.02 1.39 12.90
N GLY A 134 -15.21 0.87 13.81
CA GLY A 134 -15.26 -0.51 14.25
C GLY A 134 -14.55 -1.49 13.31
N GLY A 135 -14.18 -2.65 13.87
CA GLY A 135 -13.37 -3.64 13.18
C GLY A 135 -14.13 -4.43 12.13
N VAL A 136 -13.58 -4.47 10.92
CA VAL A 136 -14.10 -5.28 9.83
C VAL A 136 -13.66 -6.74 10.03
N ARG A 137 -14.61 -7.62 10.36
CA ARG A 137 -14.34 -9.01 10.77
C ARG A 137 -14.28 -9.97 9.56
N ASN A 138 -13.16 -10.67 9.41
CA ASN A 138 -12.97 -11.80 8.51
C ASN A 138 -13.07 -13.12 9.30
N ARG A 139 -13.94 -14.04 8.86
CA ARG A 139 -14.14 -15.37 9.51
C ARG A 139 -13.48 -16.47 8.68
N GLY A 140 -12.43 -17.08 9.22
CA GLY A 140 -11.69 -18.20 8.63
C GLY A 140 -11.91 -19.54 9.35
N GLY A 141 -13.06 -19.72 10.01
CA GLY A 141 -13.32 -20.86 10.89
C GLY A 141 -12.75 -20.61 12.28
N ALA A 142 -11.75 -21.39 12.68
CA ALA A 142 -11.08 -21.20 13.98
C ALA A 142 -10.12 -20.01 14.01
N ASN A 143 -9.84 -19.37 12.87
CA ASN A 143 -9.06 -18.14 12.79
C ASN A 143 -9.99 -16.98 12.44
N GLU A 144 -9.89 -15.88 13.16
CA GLU A 144 -10.61 -14.65 12.88
C GLU A 144 -9.63 -13.49 12.78
N GLN A 145 -9.93 -12.54 11.90
CA GLN A 145 -9.15 -11.32 11.76
C GLN A 145 -10.08 -10.12 11.82
N PHE A 146 -9.70 -9.10 12.57
CA PHE A 146 -10.38 -7.81 12.61
C PHE A 146 -9.47 -6.78 11.96
N CYS A 147 -9.99 -6.07 10.96
CA CYS A 147 -9.21 -5.10 10.21
C CYS A 147 -9.66 -3.68 10.56
N GLY A 148 -8.71 -2.80 10.88
CA GLY A 148 -8.95 -1.36 10.90
C GLY A 148 -8.97 -0.84 9.47
N ALA A 149 -10.12 -0.35 9.02
CA ALA A 149 -10.29 0.10 7.65
C ALA A 149 -10.26 1.64 7.57
N VAL A 150 -9.53 2.16 6.58
CA VAL A 150 -9.41 3.59 6.28
C VAL A 150 -9.79 3.79 4.82
N LYS A 151 -10.94 4.41 4.56
CA LYS A 151 -11.34 4.81 3.21
C LYS A 151 -10.46 5.94 2.71
N TYR A 152 -10.23 5.99 1.41
CA TYR A 152 -9.63 7.15 0.78
C TYR A 152 -10.36 7.57 -0.49
N ASP A 153 -10.37 8.88 -0.72
CA ASP A 153 -10.85 9.51 -1.95
C ASP A 153 -9.82 10.51 -2.44
N GLN A 154 -9.39 10.38 -3.69
CA GLN A 154 -8.31 11.14 -4.30
C GLN A 154 -8.80 11.85 -5.56
N SER A 155 -8.51 13.15 -5.66
CA SER A 155 -8.79 13.98 -6.83
C SER A 155 -7.56 14.78 -7.21
N ILE A 156 -7.21 14.77 -8.50
CA ILE A 156 -6.00 15.43 -9.03
C ILE A 156 -6.35 16.35 -10.20
N LYS A 157 -5.78 17.56 -10.17
CA LYS A 157 -5.95 18.57 -11.22
C LYS A 157 -4.60 19.11 -11.68
N SER A 158 -4.43 19.21 -13.00
CA SER A 158 -3.22 19.78 -13.60
C SER A 158 -3.06 21.25 -13.19
N VAL A 159 -1.84 21.70 -12.96
CA VAL A 159 -1.53 23.14 -12.84
C VAL A 159 -0.64 23.63 -13.97
N THR A 160 -0.32 22.74 -14.91
CA THR A 160 0.49 23.04 -16.09
C THR A 160 -0.22 24.09 -16.93
N THR A 161 0.52 25.12 -17.33
CA THR A 161 0.03 26.17 -18.22
C THR A 161 0.65 26.01 -19.58
N VAL A 162 -0.15 26.18 -20.63
CA VAL A 162 0.29 26.11 -22.03
C VAL A 162 -0.09 27.44 -22.68
N GLU A 163 0.88 28.08 -23.34
CA GLU A 163 0.66 29.37 -23.99
C GLU A 163 -0.53 29.30 -24.96
N GLY A 164 -1.52 30.17 -24.76
CA GLY A 164 -2.75 30.21 -25.55
C GLY A 164 -3.81 29.17 -25.17
N GLN A 165 -3.60 28.37 -24.12
CA GLN A 165 -4.53 27.33 -23.66
C GLN A 165 -4.81 27.40 -22.15
N ASP A 166 -5.16 28.59 -21.64
CA ASP A 166 -5.46 28.83 -20.22
C ASP A 166 -6.55 27.88 -19.67
N ALA A 167 -7.45 27.39 -20.54
CA ALA A 167 -8.50 26.45 -20.19
C ALA A 167 -7.99 25.05 -19.75
N LEU A 168 -6.74 24.70 -20.04
CA LEU A 168 -6.15 23.43 -19.61
C LEU A 168 -5.72 23.46 -18.13
N GLN A 169 -5.49 24.64 -17.57
CA GLN A 169 -5.14 24.77 -16.15
C GLN A 169 -6.32 24.30 -15.28
N TYR A 170 -6.02 23.49 -14.26
CA TYR A 170 -6.97 22.85 -13.36
C TYR A 170 -7.91 21.83 -14.00
N THR A 171 -7.57 21.33 -15.20
CA THR A 171 -8.27 20.18 -15.78
C THR A 171 -8.04 18.93 -14.90
N PRO A 172 -9.09 18.15 -14.60
CA PRO A 172 -8.94 16.89 -13.90
C PRO A 172 -8.03 15.92 -14.66
N ILE A 173 -7.05 15.32 -13.96
CA ILE A 173 -6.16 14.31 -14.52
C ILE A 173 -6.57 12.91 -14.04
N HIS A 174 -6.93 12.79 -12.75
CA HIS A 174 -7.13 11.50 -12.10
C HIS A 174 -8.12 11.60 -10.95
N GLU A 175 -8.92 10.55 -10.76
CA GLU A 175 -9.82 10.34 -9.62
C GLU A 175 -9.70 8.89 -9.16
N GLU A 176 -9.43 8.65 -7.87
CA GLU A 176 -9.24 7.31 -7.32
C GLU A 176 -9.98 7.17 -5.99
N THR A 177 -10.55 6.00 -5.70
CA THR A 177 -11.15 5.70 -4.40
C THR A 177 -10.87 4.26 -3.98
N GLY A 178 -10.82 4.03 -2.68
CA GLY A 178 -10.53 2.72 -2.13
C GLY A 178 -10.46 2.67 -0.61
N MET A 179 -9.78 1.66 -0.10
CA MET A 179 -9.53 1.47 1.33
C MET A 179 -8.11 0.96 1.58
N TYR A 180 -7.51 1.43 2.66
CA TYR A 180 -6.40 0.78 3.34
C TYR A 180 -6.95 -0.06 4.48
N LEU A 181 -6.41 -1.26 4.68
CA LEU A 181 -6.75 -2.18 5.75
C LEU A 181 -5.50 -2.44 6.59
N TRP A 182 -5.61 -2.19 7.90
CA TRP A 182 -4.67 -2.66 8.90
C TRP A 182 -5.03 -4.08 9.32
N LEU A 183 -4.13 -5.03 9.05
CA LEU A 183 -4.40 -6.47 9.11
C LEU A 183 -3.86 -7.17 10.37
N SER A 184 -3.38 -6.42 11.37
CA SER A 184 -2.61 -6.99 12.49
C SER A 184 -3.43 -7.85 13.46
N ASP A 185 -4.75 -7.65 13.51
CA ASP A 185 -5.54 -8.19 14.60
C ASP A 185 -6.11 -9.59 14.29
N VAL A 186 -5.31 -10.62 14.56
CA VAL A 186 -5.69 -12.04 14.39
C VAL A 186 -6.00 -12.70 15.74
N PHE A 187 -7.05 -13.54 15.76
CA PHE A 187 -7.52 -14.30 16.91
C PHE A 187 -7.85 -15.75 16.54
N ASN A 188 -7.86 -16.63 17.53
CA ASN A 188 -8.23 -18.03 17.43
C ASN A 188 -9.57 -18.28 18.13
N TYR A 189 -10.63 -18.52 17.35
CA TYR A 189 -11.94 -18.88 17.86
C TYR A 189 -12.09 -20.39 17.98
N ALA A 190 -11.85 -20.91 19.18
CA ALA A 190 -12.06 -22.32 19.48
C ALA A 190 -13.55 -22.69 19.29
N ALA A 191 -13.80 -23.91 18.79
CA ALA A 191 -15.15 -24.42 18.68
C ALA A 191 -15.80 -24.56 20.07
N THR A 192 -17.04 -24.08 20.20
CA THR A 192 -17.90 -24.26 21.37
C THR A 192 -18.95 -25.34 21.12
N GLU A 193 -19.53 -25.92 22.18
CA GLU A 193 -20.63 -26.89 22.08
C GLU A 193 -21.78 -26.39 21.18
N LYS A 194 -22.12 -25.11 21.31
CA LYS A 194 -23.11 -24.43 20.46
C LYS A 194 -22.68 -24.42 18.98
N THR A 195 -21.47 -23.93 18.67
CA THR A 195 -20.98 -23.89 17.27
C THR A 195 -20.83 -25.28 16.65
N ILE A 196 -20.52 -26.31 17.46
CA ILE A 196 -20.43 -27.69 17.00
C ILE A 196 -21.81 -28.22 16.59
N SER A 197 -22.83 -27.95 17.41
CA SER A 197 -24.20 -28.42 17.17
C SER A 197 -24.94 -27.63 16.07
N GLU A 198 -24.65 -26.35 15.90
CA GLU A 198 -25.37 -25.47 14.96
C GLU A 198 -24.66 -25.31 13.59
N ASP A 199 -23.32 -25.16 13.56
CA ASP A 199 -22.60 -24.72 12.35
C ASP A 199 -21.84 -25.84 11.61
N ARG A 200 -21.39 -26.90 12.30
CA ARG A 200 -20.45 -27.86 11.70
C ARG A 200 -21.08 -28.86 10.71
N GLY A 201 -22.41 -28.90 10.58
CA GLY A 201 -23.08 -29.90 9.74
C GLY A 201 -22.71 -31.35 10.12
N ILE A 202 -22.23 -31.58 11.35
CA ILE A 202 -21.83 -32.90 11.85
C ILE A 202 -23.05 -33.52 12.52
N HIS A 203 -23.45 -34.69 12.03
CA HIS A 203 -24.48 -35.46 12.70
C HIS A 203 -23.99 -35.90 14.10
N PRO A 204 -24.88 -35.98 15.09
CA PRO A 204 -24.57 -36.65 16.36
C PRO A 204 -23.93 -38.02 16.08
N VAL A 205 -22.95 -38.40 16.89
CA VAL A 205 -22.30 -39.70 16.78
C VAL A 205 -23.37 -40.78 16.86
N SER A 206 -23.47 -41.60 15.82
CA SER A 206 -24.44 -42.69 15.80
C SER A 206 -24.32 -43.54 17.07
N PRO A 207 -25.43 -43.91 17.74
CA PRO A 207 -25.39 -44.82 18.88
C PRO A 207 -24.72 -46.17 18.58
N LEU A 208 -24.62 -46.52 17.28
CA LEU A 208 -24.00 -47.73 16.75
C LEU A 208 -22.50 -47.55 16.44
N ASN A 209 -21.92 -46.36 16.60
CA ASN A 209 -20.50 -46.14 16.38
C ASN A 209 -19.69 -46.82 17.50
N PRO A 210 -18.78 -47.75 17.18
CA PRO A 210 -18.00 -48.50 18.19
C PRO A 210 -17.06 -47.61 19.01
N ASN A 211 -16.76 -46.40 18.51
CA ASN A 211 -15.86 -45.44 19.12
C ASN A 211 -16.60 -44.25 19.75
N LYS A 212 -17.93 -44.35 19.95
CA LYS A 212 -18.75 -43.22 20.41
C LYS A 212 -18.31 -42.63 21.75
N ASP A 213 -17.84 -43.48 22.65
CA ASP A 213 -17.45 -43.07 24.01
C ASP A 213 -16.13 -42.29 24.03
N LEU A 214 -15.40 -42.27 22.90
CA LEU A 214 -14.21 -41.44 22.73
C LEU A 214 -14.54 -39.97 22.42
N TYR A 215 -15.75 -39.70 21.92
CA TYR A 215 -16.21 -38.36 21.57
C TYR A 215 -17.05 -37.76 22.70
N LYS A 216 -16.41 -37.10 23.66
CA LYS A 216 -17.09 -36.59 24.87
C LYS A 216 -18.24 -35.62 24.60
N SER A 217 -18.17 -34.86 23.51
CA SER A 217 -19.22 -33.92 23.10
C SER A 217 -20.45 -34.60 22.48
N GLY A 218 -20.36 -35.89 22.13
CA GLY A 218 -21.39 -36.61 21.39
C GLY A 218 -21.38 -36.34 19.88
N TYR A 219 -20.41 -35.59 19.35
CA TYR A 219 -20.21 -35.30 17.93
C TYR A 219 -18.84 -35.79 17.45
N GLN A 220 -18.65 -36.06 16.15
CA GLN A 220 -17.33 -36.42 15.59
C GLN A 220 -16.44 -35.18 15.40
N ASP A 221 -16.16 -34.46 16.48
CA ASP A 221 -15.47 -33.17 16.51
C ASP A 221 -13.95 -33.27 16.74
N GLU A 222 -13.46 -34.46 17.12
CA GLU A 222 -12.04 -34.80 17.28
C GLU A 222 -11.52 -35.79 16.23
N THR A 223 -10.22 -35.75 15.95
CA THR A 223 -9.57 -36.74 15.06
C THR A 223 -9.36 -38.05 15.81
N LEU A 224 -9.81 -39.17 15.24
CA LEU A 224 -9.50 -40.51 15.73
C LEU A 224 -8.22 -41.05 15.07
N PHE A 225 -7.32 -41.52 15.93
CA PHE A 225 -6.11 -42.25 15.58
C PHE A 225 -6.30 -43.73 15.90
N LEU A 226 -5.85 -44.62 15.03
CA LEU A 226 -5.68 -46.04 15.32
C LEU A 226 -4.24 -46.26 15.79
N ILE A 227 -4.04 -46.62 17.05
CA ILE A 227 -2.71 -46.91 17.60
C ILE A 227 -2.50 -48.41 17.79
N VAL A 228 -1.23 -48.82 17.90
CA VAL A 228 -0.84 -50.09 18.52
C VAL A 228 -0.35 -49.80 19.93
N ASN A 229 -1.12 -50.19 20.94
CA ASN A 229 -0.81 -49.91 22.34
C ASN A 229 0.40 -50.73 22.84
N ASP A 230 0.87 -50.47 24.06
CA ASP A 230 2.05 -51.10 24.68
C ASP A 230 1.95 -52.63 24.85
N LEU A 231 0.75 -53.20 24.65
CA LEU A 231 0.47 -54.65 24.62
C LEU A 231 0.43 -55.23 23.19
N GLY A 232 0.70 -54.42 22.16
CA GLY A 232 0.69 -54.84 20.75
C GLY A 232 -0.71 -54.93 20.13
N GLN A 233 -1.74 -54.35 20.76
CA GLN A 233 -3.13 -54.41 20.31
C GLN A 233 -3.56 -53.13 19.60
N LYS A 234 -4.43 -53.25 18.58
CA LYS A 234 -4.97 -52.10 17.84
C LYS A 234 -6.11 -51.44 18.61
N GLU A 235 -6.04 -50.12 18.80
CA GLU A 235 -7.01 -49.33 19.57
C GLU A 235 -7.27 -47.98 18.88
N TYR A 236 -8.52 -47.52 18.82
CA TYR A 236 -8.82 -46.15 18.38
C TYR A 236 -8.78 -45.19 19.57
N VAL A 237 -8.15 -44.03 19.41
CA VAL A 237 -7.97 -43.01 20.44
C VAL A 237 -8.10 -41.61 19.85
N THR A 238 -8.50 -40.63 20.66
CA THR A 238 -8.46 -39.21 20.26
C THR A 238 -7.13 -38.56 20.65
N GLN A 239 -6.89 -37.34 20.17
CA GLN A 239 -5.68 -36.58 20.51
C GLN A 239 -5.57 -36.32 22.02
N GLU A 240 -6.68 -36.02 22.70
CA GLU A 240 -6.72 -35.83 24.15
C GLU A 240 -6.29 -37.12 24.88
N ASN A 241 -6.79 -38.27 24.42
CA ASN A 241 -6.51 -39.58 25.02
C ASN A 241 -5.11 -40.12 24.71
N LEU A 242 -4.38 -39.52 23.76
CA LEU A 242 -3.04 -39.93 23.37
C LEU A 242 -1.94 -39.30 24.25
N ASN A 243 -2.22 -38.15 24.86
CA ASN A 243 -1.24 -37.40 25.64
C ASN A 243 -0.77 -38.18 26.89
N GLY A 244 0.52 -38.52 26.94
CA GLY A 244 1.17 -39.17 28.08
C GLY A 244 1.18 -40.72 28.08
N ARG A 245 0.62 -41.37 27.05
CA ARG A 245 0.62 -42.84 26.90
C ARG A 245 1.78 -43.35 26.03
N LYS A 246 2.28 -44.57 26.29
CA LYS A 246 3.25 -45.28 25.43
C LYS A 246 2.51 -46.07 24.34
N TYR A 247 3.00 -46.02 23.11
CA TYR A 247 2.43 -46.74 21.96
C TYR A 247 3.55 -47.05 20.94
N TYR A 248 3.34 -48.05 20.09
CA TYR A 248 4.36 -48.51 19.12
C TYR A 248 4.16 -47.93 17.71
N GLU A 249 2.92 -47.58 17.33
CA GLU A 249 2.60 -47.06 15.99
C GLU A 249 1.29 -46.26 16.01
N ILE A 250 1.18 -45.23 15.15
CA ILE A 250 -0.05 -44.46 14.92
C ILE A 250 -0.43 -44.55 13.44
N ILE A 251 -1.67 -44.96 13.16
CA ILE A 251 -2.28 -45.07 11.83
C ILE A 251 -3.57 -44.23 11.86
N ALA A 252 -3.83 -43.34 10.91
CA ALA A 252 -5.08 -42.54 10.93
C ALA A 252 -6.32 -43.39 10.60
N ALA A 253 -7.40 -43.26 11.38
CA ALA A 253 -8.62 -44.09 11.26
C ALA A 253 -9.53 -43.74 10.07
N LYS A 254 -9.35 -42.55 9.52
CA LYS A 254 -9.92 -42.00 8.30
C LYS A 254 -8.73 -41.35 7.59
N GLU A 255 -8.60 -41.43 6.26
CA GLU A 255 -7.50 -40.77 5.54
C GLU A 255 -7.56 -39.23 5.69
N LEU A 256 -7.14 -38.77 6.84
CA LEU A 256 -6.53 -37.48 7.08
C LEU A 256 -5.12 -37.85 7.51
N LYS A 257 -4.13 -37.48 6.67
CA LYS A 257 -2.72 -37.78 6.91
C LYS A 257 -2.35 -37.39 8.36
N VAL A 258 -1.43 -38.12 8.99
CA VAL A 258 -0.88 -37.73 10.30
C VAL A 258 -0.42 -36.26 10.23
N GLY A 259 -1.00 -35.40 11.08
CA GLY A 259 -0.81 -33.94 11.06
C GLY A 259 -1.92 -33.11 10.38
N ALA A 260 -2.82 -33.72 9.61
CA ALA A 260 -3.91 -32.99 8.96
C ALA A 260 -4.85 -32.35 9.99
N GLY A 261 -4.92 -31.01 9.99
CA GLY A 261 -5.67 -30.18 10.93
C GLY A 261 -4.84 -29.64 12.11
N GLN A 262 -3.89 -30.41 12.64
CA GLN A 262 -2.91 -29.94 13.65
C GLN A 262 -1.79 -29.10 13.03
N THR A 263 -1.45 -29.38 11.77
CA THR A 263 -0.57 -28.58 10.92
C THR A 263 -1.37 -27.72 9.94
N GLY A 264 -2.66 -27.47 10.21
CA GLY A 264 -3.37 -26.40 9.51
C GLY A 264 -2.53 -25.14 9.64
N GLN A 265 -2.30 -24.41 8.55
CA GLN A 265 -1.43 -23.23 8.59
C GLN A 265 -1.86 -22.37 9.78
N TYR A 266 -0.96 -22.20 10.76
CA TYR A 266 -1.01 -21.05 11.65
C TYR A 266 -1.06 -19.84 10.73
N PHE A 267 -2.25 -19.28 10.55
CA PHE A 267 -2.44 -18.22 9.57
C PHE A 267 -1.99 -16.93 10.22
N ILE A 268 -0.71 -16.63 10.00
CA ILE A 268 -0.15 -15.30 10.22
C ILE A 268 -0.16 -14.65 8.83
N PRO A 269 -0.94 -13.58 8.61
CA PRO A 269 -0.89 -12.88 7.33
C PRO A 269 0.53 -12.38 7.07
N ASP A 270 1.01 -12.58 5.85
CA ASP A 270 2.39 -12.21 5.48
C ASP A 270 2.64 -10.69 5.65
N TYR A 271 1.56 -9.89 5.55
CA TYR A 271 1.56 -8.43 5.49
C TYR A 271 0.61 -7.80 6.52
N SER A 272 0.95 -6.62 7.02
CA SER A 272 0.15 -5.84 7.99
C SER A 272 -0.76 -4.83 7.30
N ILE A 273 -0.53 -4.52 6.03
CA ILE A 273 -1.26 -3.48 5.30
C ILE A 273 -1.73 -4.06 3.96
N SER A 274 -3.00 -3.81 3.65
CA SER A 274 -3.56 -3.98 2.32
C SER A 274 -4.12 -2.66 1.82
N ARG A 275 -3.90 -2.32 0.55
CA ARG A 275 -4.58 -1.23 -0.14
C ARG A 275 -5.42 -1.85 -1.25
N SER A 276 -6.70 -1.52 -1.32
CA SER A 276 -7.57 -1.92 -2.42
C SER A 276 -8.31 -0.72 -2.98
N GLY A 277 -8.39 -0.60 -4.30
CA GLY A 277 -9.04 0.55 -4.94
C GLY A 277 -9.36 0.33 -6.41
N VAL A 278 -9.97 1.34 -7.03
CA VAL A 278 -10.26 1.37 -8.46
C VAL A 278 -9.59 2.59 -9.07
N ILE A 279 -8.79 2.35 -10.10
CA ILE A 279 -8.17 3.39 -10.93
C ILE A 279 -9.18 3.74 -12.04
N PRO A 280 -9.33 5.01 -12.46
CA PRO A 280 -10.41 5.48 -13.34
C PRO A 280 -10.43 4.85 -14.74
N HIS A 281 -9.38 4.09 -15.10
CA HIS A 281 -9.34 3.24 -16.30
C HIS A 281 -10.02 1.86 -16.10
N GLY A 282 -10.67 1.65 -14.95
CA GLY A 282 -11.54 0.51 -14.65
C GLY A 282 -10.86 -0.66 -13.96
N SER A 283 -9.54 -0.62 -13.77
CA SER A 283 -8.80 -1.72 -13.14
C SER A 283 -8.97 -1.67 -11.63
N THR A 284 -9.32 -2.81 -11.03
CA THR A 284 -9.30 -2.99 -9.58
C THR A 284 -7.92 -3.47 -9.16
N ILE A 285 -7.38 -2.85 -8.12
CA ILE A 285 -6.05 -3.12 -7.59
C ILE A 285 -6.14 -3.59 -6.13
N THR A 286 -5.26 -4.50 -5.77
CA THR A 286 -4.94 -4.87 -4.40
C THR A 286 -3.43 -4.89 -4.25
N LEU A 287 -2.90 -4.08 -3.33
CA LEU A 287 -1.50 -4.08 -2.93
C LEU A 287 -1.39 -4.62 -1.51
N LEU A 288 -0.33 -5.38 -1.25
CA LEU A 288 -0.02 -5.88 0.10
C LEU A 288 1.36 -5.39 0.49
N GLY A 289 1.54 -5.10 1.78
CA GLY A 289 2.80 -4.55 2.26
C GLY A 289 2.89 -4.37 3.77
N ASP A 290 3.95 -3.70 4.19
CA ASP A 290 4.33 -3.54 5.59
C ASP A 290 5.01 -2.20 5.84
N LEU A 291 5.22 -1.89 7.12
CA LEU A 291 6.17 -0.85 7.54
C LEU A 291 7.60 -1.33 7.32
N VAL A 292 8.44 -0.46 6.77
CA VAL A 292 9.86 -0.72 6.62
C VAL A 292 10.55 -0.63 7.98
N ARG A 293 11.44 -1.59 8.23
CA ARG A 293 12.16 -1.71 9.49
C ARG A 293 13.58 -1.19 9.36
N ASN A 294 13.96 -0.29 10.26
CA ASN A 294 15.34 0.09 10.50
C ASN A 294 16.09 -1.07 11.18
N ASN A 295 16.97 -1.73 10.42
CA ASN A 295 17.76 -2.86 10.89
C ASN A 295 19.19 -2.45 11.32
N ALA A 296 19.47 -1.16 11.49
CA ALA A 296 20.77 -0.71 12.00
C ALA A 296 21.05 -1.26 13.40
N ALA A 297 22.31 -1.61 13.66
CA ALA A 297 22.73 -2.16 14.95
C ALA A 297 22.54 -1.13 16.08
N GLY A 298 22.09 -1.59 17.25
CA GLY A 298 21.92 -0.75 18.45
C GLY A 298 20.57 -0.04 18.56
N ILE A 299 19.65 -0.19 17.60
CA ILE A 299 18.30 0.35 17.70
C ILE A 299 17.40 -0.62 18.49
N GLU A 300 16.76 -0.12 19.54
CA GLU A 300 15.76 -0.85 20.33
C GLU A 300 14.59 -1.31 19.44
N ASP A 301 14.05 -2.51 19.68
CA ASP A 301 13.08 -3.15 18.77
C ASP A 301 11.83 -2.31 18.47
N ASP A 302 11.46 -1.44 19.40
CA ASP A 302 10.30 -0.58 19.31
C ASP A 302 10.52 0.77 18.64
N LYS A 303 11.78 1.11 18.39
CA LYS A 303 12.17 2.25 17.57
C LYS A 303 12.48 1.85 16.15
N LYS A 304 12.42 0.55 15.81
CA LYS A 304 12.80 0.06 14.48
C LYS A 304 11.83 0.44 13.38
N PHE A 305 10.64 0.96 13.67
CA PHE A 305 9.71 1.44 12.65
C PHE A 305 9.65 2.98 12.56
N LEU A 306 10.44 3.66 13.39
CA LEU A 306 10.57 5.11 13.39
C LEU A 306 12.00 5.48 12.96
N PHE A 307 12.11 6.14 11.81
CA PHE A 307 13.38 6.65 11.32
C PHE A 307 13.57 8.08 11.80
N ILE A 308 14.79 8.43 12.20
CA ILE A 308 15.13 9.78 12.68
C ILE A 308 15.69 10.60 11.52
N GLY A 309 15.27 11.87 11.44
CA GLY A 309 15.62 12.78 10.35
C GLY A 309 14.70 12.62 9.13
N PRO A 310 15.03 13.25 7.98
CA PRO A 310 14.26 13.15 6.75
C PRO A 310 14.45 11.80 6.04
N PRO A 311 13.50 11.37 5.18
CA PRO A 311 13.69 10.23 4.30
C PRO A 311 14.92 10.37 3.40
N PRO A 312 15.68 9.28 3.19
CA PRO A 312 16.88 9.31 2.36
C PRO A 312 16.50 9.23 0.88
N PHE A 313 16.48 10.38 0.21
CA PHE A 313 16.38 10.45 -1.25
C PHE A 313 17.76 10.49 -1.90
N PRO A 314 17.93 9.94 -3.12
CA PRO A 314 19.22 9.88 -3.77
C PRO A 314 19.65 11.20 -4.40
N GLU A 315 20.95 11.31 -4.64
CA GLU A 315 21.61 12.40 -5.34
C GLU A 315 22.62 11.85 -6.35
N GLY A 316 22.97 12.68 -7.33
CA GLY A 316 23.97 12.40 -8.35
C GLY A 316 23.70 11.12 -9.11
N ASP A 317 24.74 10.30 -9.22
CA ASP A 317 24.73 9.01 -9.91
C ASP A 317 23.81 7.98 -9.24
N ALA A 318 23.59 8.08 -7.92
CA ALA A 318 22.71 7.17 -7.18
C ALA A 318 21.22 7.41 -7.52
N ALA A 319 20.89 8.56 -8.13
CA ALA A 319 19.55 8.85 -8.60
C ALA A 319 19.18 8.05 -9.86
N TRP A 320 20.09 7.36 -10.53
CA TRP A 320 19.74 6.54 -11.70
C TRP A 320 19.36 5.11 -11.30
N ARG A 321 18.13 4.89 -10.82
CA ARG A 321 17.60 3.57 -10.44
C ARG A 321 16.27 3.28 -11.09
N TYR A 322 16.25 2.34 -12.03
CA TYR A 322 15.09 2.00 -12.88
C TYR A 322 13.77 1.79 -12.13
N ASP A 323 13.83 1.33 -10.88
CA ASP A 323 12.64 1.07 -10.08
C ASP A 323 11.88 2.37 -9.68
N HIS A 324 12.47 3.55 -9.94
CA HIS A 324 11.91 4.89 -9.68
C HIS A 324 11.94 5.82 -10.91
N LEU A 325 12.47 5.34 -12.05
CA LEU A 325 12.57 6.15 -13.26
C LEU A 325 11.31 6.04 -14.09
N SER A 326 10.92 7.12 -14.77
CA SER A 326 9.95 7.10 -15.87
C SER A 326 10.48 6.36 -17.12
N ILE A 327 11.73 5.88 -17.04
CA ILE A 327 12.41 5.03 -18.03
C ILE A 327 12.56 3.64 -17.42
N SER A 328 12.03 2.59 -18.06
CA SER A 328 12.20 1.21 -17.62
C SER A 328 13.42 0.53 -18.24
N ARG A 329 13.79 -0.62 -17.67
CA ARG A 329 14.86 -1.47 -18.23
C ARG A 329 14.55 -1.93 -19.65
N THR A 330 13.28 -2.19 -19.96
CA THR A 330 12.84 -2.69 -21.27
C THR A 330 12.83 -1.61 -22.36
N MET A 331 12.74 -0.33 -21.99
CA MET A 331 12.84 0.79 -22.94
C MET A 331 14.27 1.02 -23.43
N GLY A 332 15.26 0.53 -22.67
CA GLY A 332 16.64 0.98 -22.79
C GLY A 332 16.87 2.35 -22.16
N GLY A 333 18.12 2.64 -21.78
CA GLY A 333 18.51 3.91 -21.14
C GLY A 333 19.25 4.87 -22.07
N ALA A 334 19.16 4.70 -23.39
CA ALA A 334 19.98 5.44 -24.37
C ALA A 334 21.50 5.41 -24.07
N GLY A 335 22.00 4.26 -23.60
CA GLY A 335 23.40 4.08 -23.17
C GLY A 335 23.65 4.31 -21.68
N ALA A 336 22.67 4.84 -20.95
CA ALA A 336 22.71 4.94 -19.49
C ALA A 336 22.20 3.65 -18.82
N SER A 337 22.73 3.35 -17.63
CA SER A 337 22.36 2.22 -16.78
C SER A 337 22.77 2.48 -15.33
N GLU A 338 22.40 1.62 -14.38
CA GLU A 338 22.86 1.75 -12.98
C GLU A 338 24.41 1.67 -12.86
N SER A 339 25.10 1.08 -13.86
CA SER A 339 26.56 1.02 -13.94
C SER A 339 27.21 2.16 -14.73
N ASN A 340 26.42 2.91 -15.50
CA ASN A 340 26.83 4.08 -16.28
C ASN A 340 25.69 5.12 -16.21
N PRO A 341 25.49 5.75 -15.05
CA PRO A 341 24.31 6.55 -14.79
C PRO A 341 24.39 7.93 -15.46
N ILE A 342 23.23 8.57 -15.64
CA ILE A 342 23.16 10.02 -15.88
C ILE A 342 22.95 10.68 -14.52
N ASN A 343 23.82 11.63 -14.17
CA ASN A 343 23.67 12.44 -12.98
C ASN A 343 22.46 13.38 -13.12
N LEU A 344 21.41 13.11 -12.35
CA LEU A 344 20.15 13.86 -12.41
C LEU A 344 20.18 15.21 -11.68
N ASP A 345 21.26 15.52 -10.95
CA ASP A 345 21.50 16.85 -10.38
C ASP A 345 22.31 17.76 -11.32
N ALA A 346 22.76 17.24 -12.46
CA ALA A 346 23.40 17.99 -13.53
C ALA A 346 22.42 18.29 -14.68
N PRO A 347 22.69 19.30 -15.53
CA PRO A 347 21.91 19.52 -16.75
C PRO A 347 21.86 18.27 -17.64
N PRO A 348 20.81 18.08 -18.45
CA PRO A 348 20.71 16.95 -19.36
C PRO A 348 21.96 16.86 -20.26
N PRO A 349 22.45 15.64 -20.58
CA PRO A 349 23.60 15.46 -21.46
C PRO A 349 23.40 16.16 -22.82
N ALA A 350 24.46 16.69 -23.42
CA ALA A 350 24.36 17.50 -24.65
C ALA A 350 23.61 16.80 -25.80
N TRP A 351 23.73 15.46 -25.92
CA TRP A 351 23.06 14.68 -26.95
C TRP A 351 21.53 14.78 -26.89
N VAL A 352 20.97 15.10 -25.73
CA VAL A 352 19.53 15.26 -25.51
C VAL A 352 18.94 16.34 -26.43
N PHE A 353 19.76 17.32 -26.84
CA PHE A 353 19.34 18.42 -27.72
C PHE A 353 19.81 18.25 -29.18
N GLU A 354 20.45 17.12 -29.51
CA GLU A 354 20.83 16.82 -30.89
C GLU A 354 19.62 16.38 -31.73
N LYS A 355 19.62 16.76 -33.02
CA LYS A 355 18.65 16.24 -33.97
C LYS A 355 18.96 14.77 -34.28
N LEU A 356 18.04 13.88 -33.90
CA LEU A 356 18.16 12.46 -34.20
C LEU A 356 17.85 12.16 -35.69
N ASN A 357 18.55 11.16 -36.24
CA ASN A 357 18.44 10.64 -37.60
C ASN A 357 18.81 9.15 -37.65
N ASP A 358 18.74 8.56 -38.84
CA ASP A 358 19.05 7.16 -39.13
C ASP A 358 20.49 6.74 -38.80
N VAL A 359 21.41 7.69 -38.61
CA VAL A 359 22.81 7.44 -38.27
C VAL A 359 23.04 7.43 -36.75
N ASN A 360 22.45 8.37 -36.01
CA ASN A 360 22.68 8.52 -34.56
C ASN A 360 21.56 7.95 -33.67
N ASP A 361 20.44 7.49 -34.27
CA ASP A 361 19.39 6.68 -33.65
C ASP A 361 18.84 5.64 -34.66
N PRO A 362 19.68 4.70 -35.14
CA PRO A 362 19.32 3.75 -36.20
C PRO A 362 18.15 2.81 -35.83
N GLY A 363 17.86 2.66 -34.53
CA GLY A 363 16.73 1.87 -34.03
C GLY A 363 15.54 2.70 -33.56
N GLU A 364 15.57 4.03 -33.75
CA GLU A 364 14.51 4.97 -33.36
C GLU A 364 14.04 4.84 -31.90
N ASN A 365 14.92 4.37 -31.01
CA ASN A 365 14.63 4.12 -29.59
C ASN A 365 15.17 5.25 -28.71
N LYS A 366 16.30 5.84 -29.12
CA LYS A 366 16.95 6.93 -28.36
C LYS A 366 16.03 8.13 -28.23
N ILE A 367 15.14 8.35 -29.21
CA ILE A 367 14.16 9.44 -29.20
C ILE A 367 13.21 9.42 -27.99
N TYR A 368 12.87 8.26 -27.42
CA TYR A 368 11.98 8.19 -26.24
C TYR A 368 12.68 8.68 -24.98
N THR A 369 13.90 8.17 -24.73
CA THR A 369 14.74 8.66 -23.64
C THR A 369 15.10 10.13 -23.83
N GLN A 370 15.33 10.57 -25.08
CA GLN A 370 15.56 11.98 -25.41
C GLN A 370 14.39 12.85 -24.96
N ARG A 371 13.16 12.48 -25.28
CA ARG A 371 11.95 13.24 -24.92
C ARG A 371 11.81 13.41 -23.41
N ILE A 372 12.04 12.33 -22.66
CA ILE A 372 11.95 12.35 -21.19
C ILE A 372 13.04 13.26 -20.59
N LEU A 373 14.28 13.15 -21.07
CA LEU A 373 15.40 13.97 -20.61
C LEU A 373 15.33 15.45 -21.04
N ALA A 374 14.69 15.74 -22.18
CA ALA A 374 14.54 17.09 -22.73
C ALA A 374 13.34 17.84 -22.16
N ASP A 375 12.51 17.19 -21.35
CA ASP A 375 11.29 17.76 -20.81
C ASP A 375 11.58 18.99 -19.92
N PRO A 376 10.76 20.06 -19.99
CA PRO A 376 10.96 21.25 -19.15
C PRO A 376 10.95 20.99 -17.64
N LEU A 377 10.32 19.90 -17.19
CA LEU A 377 10.29 19.49 -15.77
C LEU A 377 11.47 18.58 -15.39
N TYR A 378 12.50 18.44 -16.24
CA TYR A 378 13.74 17.77 -15.85
C TYR A 378 14.30 18.36 -14.54
N PRO A 379 14.76 17.53 -13.58
CA PRO A 379 14.93 16.08 -13.67
C PRO A 379 13.69 15.26 -13.27
N TYR A 380 12.60 15.89 -12.84
CA TYR A 380 11.41 15.20 -12.34
C TYR A 380 10.69 14.40 -13.42
N SER A 381 10.80 14.80 -14.69
CA SER A 381 10.31 14.01 -15.83
C SER A 381 10.99 12.63 -15.94
N VAL A 382 12.24 12.53 -15.50
CA VAL A 382 13.04 11.29 -15.53
C VAL A 382 12.83 10.49 -14.27
N ARG A 383 12.82 11.18 -13.13
CA ARG A 383 12.73 10.57 -11.80
C ARG A 383 11.87 11.44 -10.87
N PRO A 384 10.54 11.20 -10.85
CA PRO A 384 9.60 12.07 -10.13
C PRO A 384 9.85 12.19 -8.63
N ASP A 385 10.29 11.12 -7.95
CA ASP A 385 10.55 11.14 -6.49
C ASP A 385 11.64 12.14 -6.06
N LEU A 386 12.47 12.67 -6.99
CA LEU A 386 13.35 13.81 -6.70
C LEU A 386 12.57 15.08 -6.34
N ARG A 387 11.29 15.19 -6.74
CA ARG A 387 10.40 16.26 -6.29
C ARG A 387 10.15 16.17 -4.79
N LEU A 388 10.01 14.97 -4.25
CA LEU A 388 9.81 14.74 -2.82
C LEU A 388 11.06 15.15 -2.02
N ARG A 389 12.24 14.79 -2.53
CA ARG A 389 13.54 15.26 -2.01
C ARG A 389 13.60 16.78 -1.92
N ASP A 390 13.26 17.44 -3.01
CA ASP A 390 13.44 18.88 -3.13
C ASP A 390 12.41 19.65 -2.29
N SER A 391 11.19 19.13 -2.14
CA SER A 391 10.20 19.64 -1.17
C SER A 391 10.69 19.58 0.28
N ASN A 392 11.56 18.62 0.61
CA ASN A 392 12.06 18.41 1.98
C ASN A 392 13.27 19.31 2.35
N LYS A 393 13.95 19.95 1.39
CA LYS A 393 15.21 20.68 1.63
C LYS A 393 15.14 21.76 2.72
N ASP A 394 14.01 22.44 2.82
CA ASP A 394 13.79 23.52 3.80
C ASP A 394 12.94 23.10 5.00
N SER A 395 12.55 21.82 5.08
CA SER A 395 11.68 21.29 6.13
C SER A 395 12.50 20.75 7.30
N ASN A 396 12.12 21.10 8.53
CA ASN A 396 12.70 20.50 9.73
C ASN A 396 12.01 19.18 10.07
N ILE A 397 12.35 18.13 9.32
CA ILE A 397 11.80 16.77 9.50
C ILE A 397 12.56 16.06 10.61
N ILE A 398 11.87 15.73 11.70
CA ILE A 398 12.49 15.12 12.88
C ILE A 398 12.46 13.59 12.85
N ASN A 399 11.43 13.01 12.25
CA ASN A 399 11.28 11.57 12.10
C ASN A 399 10.24 11.21 11.03
N TYR A 400 10.24 9.95 10.59
CA TYR A 400 9.22 9.41 9.69
C TYR A 400 8.96 7.91 9.91
N VAL A 401 7.78 7.47 9.46
CA VAL A 401 7.42 6.07 9.25
C VAL A 401 7.34 5.83 7.74
N PHE A 402 7.83 4.68 7.28
CA PHE A 402 7.85 4.33 5.86
C PHE A 402 7.02 3.07 5.60
N ILE A 403 6.05 3.16 4.70
CA ILE A 403 5.18 2.09 4.24
C ILE A 403 5.57 1.72 2.81
N GLN A 404 5.72 0.42 2.54
CA GLN A 404 5.92 -0.11 1.19
C GLN A 404 4.88 -1.17 0.88
N MET A 405 4.23 -1.06 -0.27
CA MET A 405 3.22 -2.01 -0.76
C MET A 405 3.45 -2.33 -2.24
N SER A 406 3.11 -3.55 -2.63
CA SER A 406 3.20 -4.00 -4.01
C SER A 406 2.04 -4.93 -4.38
N SER A 407 1.66 -4.93 -5.65
CA SER A 407 0.79 -5.96 -6.22
C SER A 407 1.55 -7.28 -6.45
N LYS A 408 2.89 -7.23 -6.55
CA LYS A 408 3.78 -8.35 -6.85
C LYS A 408 4.91 -8.43 -5.82
N ASN A 409 4.64 -9.14 -4.73
CA ASN A 409 5.62 -9.30 -3.67
C ASN A 409 6.65 -10.40 -3.98
N LYS A 410 7.90 -10.19 -3.57
CA LYS A 410 8.99 -11.18 -3.78
C LYS A 410 8.73 -12.53 -3.09
N THR A 411 7.99 -12.52 -1.99
CA THR A 411 7.67 -13.70 -1.16
C THR A 411 6.26 -13.58 -0.60
N GLY A 412 5.69 -14.67 -0.08
CA GLY A 412 4.37 -14.65 0.58
C GLY A 412 3.20 -14.35 -0.37
N ALA A 413 2.08 -13.94 0.21
CA ALA A 413 0.86 -13.59 -0.50
C ALA A 413 1.10 -12.49 -1.55
N GLN A 414 0.45 -12.65 -2.69
CA GLN A 414 0.48 -11.67 -3.77
C GLN A 414 -0.72 -10.74 -3.64
N GLY A 415 -0.52 -9.48 -4.04
CA GLY A 415 -1.64 -8.61 -4.37
C GLY A 415 -2.29 -9.07 -5.68
N GLY A 416 -2.96 -8.15 -6.35
CA GLY A 416 -3.59 -8.47 -7.63
C GLY A 416 -4.03 -7.23 -8.38
N ILE A 417 -4.08 -7.37 -9.70
CA ILE A 417 -4.64 -6.37 -10.59
C ILE A 417 -5.63 -7.08 -11.50
N LEU A 418 -6.87 -6.61 -11.53
CA LEU A 418 -7.90 -7.09 -12.43
C LEU A 418 -8.19 -6.02 -13.47
N ASN A 419 -7.66 -6.22 -14.68
CA ASN A 419 -7.85 -5.32 -15.81
C ASN A 419 -9.24 -5.52 -16.43
N ILE A 420 -9.87 -4.42 -16.87
CA ILE A 420 -11.05 -4.50 -17.75
C ILE A 420 -10.66 -5.03 -19.14
N PRO A 421 -11.60 -5.56 -19.96
CA PRO A 421 -11.28 -6.19 -21.24
C PRO A 421 -10.44 -5.32 -22.19
N PHE A 422 -10.68 -4.00 -22.24
CA PHE A 422 -9.92 -3.09 -23.10
C PHE A 422 -8.46 -2.98 -22.64
N VAL A 423 -8.24 -2.65 -21.37
CA VAL A 423 -6.91 -2.53 -20.77
C VAL A 423 -6.17 -3.86 -20.89
N ASN A 424 -6.82 -4.98 -20.57
CA ASN A 424 -6.23 -6.31 -20.69
C ASN A 424 -5.77 -6.66 -22.12
N ARG A 425 -6.43 -6.11 -23.14
CA ARG A 425 -6.13 -6.40 -24.55
C ARG A 425 -5.04 -5.51 -25.13
N PHE A 426 -4.98 -4.24 -24.73
CA PHE A 426 -4.17 -3.24 -25.43
C PHE A 426 -3.06 -2.62 -24.57
N VAL A 427 -3.23 -2.63 -23.26
CA VAL A 427 -2.34 -1.95 -22.31
C VAL A 427 -2.49 -2.57 -20.92
N PRO A 428 -2.19 -3.87 -20.75
CA PRO A 428 -2.40 -4.51 -19.46
C PRO A 428 -1.61 -3.79 -18.37
N THR A 429 -2.29 -3.46 -17.28
CA THR A 429 -1.63 -3.05 -16.05
C THR A 429 -1.11 -4.31 -15.39
N VAL A 430 0.21 -4.41 -15.19
CA VAL A 430 0.85 -5.66 -14.77
C VAL A 430 1.45 -5.60 -13.39
N GLU A 431 1.75 -4.40 -12.90
CA GLU A 431 2.35 -4.21 -11.58
C GLU A 431 2.05 -2.82 -11.06
N MET A 432 1.91 -2.71 -9.76
CA MET A 432 1.82 -1.45 -9.07
C MET A 432 2.61 -1.51 -7.76
N ASN A 433 3.41 -0.49 -7.54
CA ASN A 433 4.20 -0.29 -6.33
C ASN A 433 3.80 1.04 -5.68
N THR A 434 3.79 1.08 -4.36
CA THR A 434 3.52 2.29 -3.60
C THR A 434 4.50 2.42 -2.44
N ASN A 435 5.16 3.56 -2.38
CA ASN A 435 6.01 4.00 -1.29
C ASN A 435 5.31 5.18 -0.61
N MET A 436 5.21 5.18 0.71
CA MET A 436 4.56 6.24 1.47
C MET A 436 5.34 6.58 2.73
N TRP A 437 5.66 7.85 2.91
CA TRP A 437 6.36 8.39 4.07
C TRP A 437 5.40 9.29 4.84
N ILE A 438 5.16 8.94 6.11
CA ILE A 438 4.45 9.79 7.06
C ILE A 438 5.51 10.42 7.93
N GLU A 439 5.65 11.74 7.89
CA GLU A 439 6.78 12.46 8.47
C GLU A 439 6.26 13.42 9.55
N THR A 440 7.03 13.58 10.62
CA THR A 440 6.82 14.67 11.58
C THR A 440 7.73 15.83 11.22
N VAL A 441 7.13 17.00 11.00
CA VAL A 441 7.86 18.24 10.67
C VAL A 441 7.58 19.29 11.73
N VAL A 442 8.61 20.03 12.11
CA VAL A 442 8.48 21.17 13.03
C VAL A 442 8.49 22.46 12.21
N GLU A 443 7.37 23.16 12.21
CA GLU A 443 7.21 24.45 11.53
C GLU A 443 6.63 25.46 12.52
N ASP A 444 7.22 26.66 12.63
CA ASP A 444 6.81 27.70 13.60
C ASP A 444 6.68 27.22 15.06
N GLY A 445 7.51 26.25 15.45
CA GLY A 445 7.49 25.65 16.78
C GLY A 445 6.35 24.66 17.03
N LYS A 446 5.55 24.34 16.00
CA LYS A 446 4.47 23.34 16.03
C LYS A 446 4.91 22.08 15.30
N GLU A 447 4.64 20.92 15.89
CA GLU A 447 4.70 19.64 15.18
C GLU A 447 3.48 19.47 14.28
N ILE A 448 3.74 19.20 13.00
CA ILE A 448 2.74 18.94 11.96
C ILE A 448 3.13 17.68 11.18
N LEU A 449 2.12 16.95 10.70
CA LEU A 449 2.37 15.77 9.86
C LEU A 449 2.55 16.19 8.39
N GLN A 450 3.44 15.51 7.69
CA GLN A 450 3.59 15.56 6.23
C GLN A 450 3.38 14.15 5.68
N LEU A 451 2.74 14.06 4.52
CA LEU A 451 2.57 12.82 3.79
C LEU A 451 3.27 12.96 2.44
N GLN A 452 4.31 12.17 2.21
CA GLN A 452 4.88 11.98 0.88
C GLN A 452 4.51 10.60 0.36
N TYR A 453 4.24 10.50 -0.93
CA TYR A 453 4.06 9.19 -1.56
C TYR A 453 4.62 9.15 -2.97
N GLU A 454 4.94 7.94 -3.41
CA GLU A 454 5.25 7.59 -4.79
C GLU A 454 4.42 6.37 -5.17
N GLN A 455 3.67 6.51 -6.25
CA GLN A 455 2.87 5.46 -6.86
C GLN A 455 3.41 5.20 -8.26
N ILE A 456 3.84 3.95 -8.51
CA ILE A 456 4.37 3.52 -9.80
C ILE A 456 3.49 2.42 -10.33
N ILE A 457 2.88 2.65 -11.49
CA ILE A 457 2.04 1.68 -12.19
C ILE A 457 2.74 1.28 -13.48
N PHE A 458 2.97 -0.01 -13.66
CA PHE A 458 3.58 -0.53 -14.87
C PHE A 458 2.51 -1.02 -15.83
N PHE A 459 2.52 -0.43 -17.02
CA PHE A 459 1.74 -0.87 -18.17
C PHE A 459 2.63 -1.57 -19.18
N GLU A 460 2.12 -2.60 -19.82
CA GLU A 460 2.83 -3.27 -20.90
C GLU A 460 2.23 -2.92 -22.26
N PHE A 461 3.09 -2.64 -23.23
CA PHE A 461 2.71 -2.36 -24.61
C PHE A 461 3.62 -3.12 -25.59
N ASP A 462 3.08 -3.48 -26.75
CA ASP A 462 3.87 -3.99 -27.88
C ASP A 462 4.72 -2.87 -28.48
N PHE A 463 6.03 -3.05 -28.49
CA PHE A 463 7.06 -2.09 -28.83
C PHE A 463 7.97 -2.63 -29.95
N GLY A 464 8.57 -1.70 -30.71
CA GLY A 464 9.57 -2.01 -31.72
C GLY A 464 9.00 -2.66 -32.98
N ASP A 465 9.88 -2.87 -33.96
CA ASP A 465 9.54 -3.52 -35.23
C ASP A 465 9.41 -5.04 -35.11
N ASP A 466 9.85 -5.61 -33.98
CA ASP A 466 9.80 -7.05 -33.68
C ASP A 466 8.56 -7.46 -32.85
N GLY A 467 7.78 -6.49 -32.37
CA GLY A 467 6.59 -6.72 -31.54
C GLY A 467 6.90 -7.16 -30.10
N GLY A 468 8.09 -6.86 -29.59
CA GLY A 468 8.47 -7.16 -28.21
C GLY A 468 7.65 -6.37 -27.18
N THR A 469 7.42 -6.92 -25.99
CA THR A 469 6.70 -6.21 -24.93
C THR A 469 7.64 -5.28 -24.16
N THR A 470 7.27 -4.00 -24.02
CA THR A 470 7.95 -3.05 -23.15
C THR A 470 7.06 -2.71 -21.96
N SER A 471 7.64 -2.73 -20.76
CA SER A 471 7.01 -2.28 -19.53
C SER A 471 7.27 -0.79 -19.33
N TRP A 472 6.25 -0.02 -18.98
CA TRP A 472 6.33 1.42 -18.88
C TRP A 472 5.74 1.93 -17.57
N PRO A 473 6.53 2.66 -16.77
CA PRO A 473 6.10 3.20 -15.50
C PRO A 473 5.33 4.51 -15.72
N HIS A 474 4.10 4.53 -15.23
CA HIS A 474 3.39 5.77 -14.91
C HIS A 474 3.65 6.06 -13.44
N ILE A 475 4.18 7.24 -13.17
CA ILE A 475 4.65 7.60 -11.84
C ILE A 475 3.90 8.83 -11.38
N GLN A 476 3.40 8.76 -10.16
CA GLN A 476 2.73 9.85 -9.49
C GLN A 476 3.34 10.04 -8.10
N VAL A 477 3.79 11.26 -7.81
CA VAL A 477 4.37 11.61 -6.52
C VAL A 477 3.76 12.90 -6.00
N ASN A 478 3.62 13.03 -4.69
CA ASN A 478 3.27 14.31 -4.09
C ASN A 478 3.78 14.45 -2.65
N THR A 479 3.95 15.70 -2.24
CA THR A 479 4.10 16.10 -0.84
C THR A 479 2.81 16.77 -0.40
N LEU A 480 2.17 16.24 0.64
CA LEU A 480 0.88 16.67 1.13
C LEU A 480 0.96 17.09 2.61
N ARG A 481 0.11 18.05 2.97
CA ARG A 481 -0.17 18.46 4.35
C ARG A 481 -1.66 18.40 4.61
N LYS A 482 -2.05 18.30 5.88
CA LYS A 482 -3.46 18.49 6.24
C LYS A 482 -3.89 19.91 5.84
N ILE A 483 -5.12 20.05 5.37
CA ILE A 483 -5.64 21.33 4.89
C ILE A 483 -5.61 22.43 5.97
N GLU A 484 -5.72 22.05 7.24
CA GLU A 484 -5.57 22.95 8.38
C GLU A 484 -4.14 23.48 8.61
N ASP A 485 -3.12 22.80 8.05
CA ASP A 485 -1.70 23.08 8.27
C ASP A 485 -1.02 23.74 7.05
N VAL A 486 -1.74 23.99 5.95
CA VAL A 486 -1.22 24.80 4.82
C VAL A 486 -1.51 26.29 5.00
N SER A 487 -0.75 27.13 4.27
CA SER A 487 -0.97 28.58 4.26
C SER A 487 -2.36 28.97 3.76
N ASP A 488 -2.89 30.12 4.19
CA ASP A 488 -4.22 30.60 3.80
C ASP A 488 -4.38 30.74 2.27
N ASP A 489 -3.32 31.16 1.57
CA ASP A 489 -3.34 31.29 0.11
C ASP A 489 -3.47 29.91 -0.57
N GLN A 490 -2.74 28.90 -0.08
CA GLN A 490 -2.85 27.52 -0.56
C GLN A 490 -4.21 26.93 -0.24
N ARG A 491 -4.70 27.11 1.00
CA ARG A 491 -6.04 26.64 1.40
C ARG A 491 -7.10 27.23 0.48
N ARG A 492 -7.09 28.53 0.24
CA ARG A 492 -8.05 29.19 -0.65
C ARG A 492 -8.01 28.63 -2.07
N LEU A 493 -6.81 28.41 -2.61
CA LEU A 493 -6.66 27.79 -3.93
C LEU A 493 -7.29 26.39 -3.95
N ILE A 494 -6.98 25.56 -2.96
CA ILE A 494 -7.53 24.20 -2.87
C ILE A 494 -9.05 24.21 -2.70
N GLU A 495 -9.58 25.08 -1.84
CA GLU A 495 -11.03 25.27 -1.66
C GLU A 495 -11.72 25.68 -2.97
N GLU A 496 -11.13 26.64 -3.70
CA GLU A 496 -11.66 27.04 -5.00
C GLU A 496 -11.66 25.87 -6.00
N GLN A 497 -10.58 25.10 -6.06
CA GLN A 497 -10.44 24.05 -7.07
C GLN A 497 -11.18 22.77 -6.74
N PHE A 498 -11.29 22.36 -5.48
CA PHE A 498 -11.80 21.04 -5.12
C PHE A 498 -13.09 21.03 -4.30
N PHE A 499 -13.54 22.19 -3.80
CA PHE A 499 -14.71 22.30 -2.92
C PHE A 499 -15.75 23.30 -3.40
N SER A 500 -15.42 24.18 -4.37
CA SER A 500 -16.40 25.12 -4.88
C SER A 500 -17.46 24.43 -5.75
N ASP A 501 -18.74 24.68 -5.44
CA ASP A 501 -19.92 24.26 -6.22
C ASP A 501 -20.02 25.00 -7.58
N LYS A 502 -18.90 25.39 -8.21
CA LYS A 502 -18.91 26.01 -9.54
C LYS A 502 -19.45 24.99 -10.54
N LYS A 503 -20.79 24.96 -10.66
CA LYS A 503 -21.59 24.49 -11.78
C LYS A 503 -21.11 25.23 -13.02
N ASN A 504 -20.05 24.74 -13.67
CA ASN A 504 -19.65 25.00 -15.07
C ASN A 504 -18.24 24.45 -15.30
N ALA A 505 -18.05 23.15 -15.16
CA ALA A 505 -17.12 22.48 -16.05
C ALA A 505 -18.00 21.82 -17.11
N SER A 506 -18.16 22.46 -18.27
CA SER A 506 -18.43 21.69 -19.48
C SER A 506 -17.42 20.56 -19.52
N ALA A 507 -17.85 19.31 -19.77
CA ALA A 507 -16.94 18.18 -19.95
C ALA A 507 -15.75 18.66 -20.80
N SER A 508 -14.56 18.68 -20.20
CA SER A 508 -13.36 19.17 -20.84
C SER A 508 -13.17 18.35 -22.10
N GLY A 509 -13.07 19.03 -23.23
CA GLY A 509 -12.65 18.42 -24.48
C GLY A 509 -11.35 17.68 -24.24
N CYS A 510 -11.23 16.49 -24.82
CA CYS A 510 -10.03 15.66 -24.77
C CYS A 510 -8.80 16.55 -25.05
N PRO A 511 -7.73 16.50 -24.23
CA PRO A 511 -6.57 17.40 -24.32
C PRO A 511 -5.74 17.26 -25.63
N TYR A 512 -6.22 16.45 -26.59
CA TYR A 512 -5.55 16.12 -27.84
C TYR A 512 -6.05 16.88 -29.07
N HIS A 513 -6.60 18.09 -28.92
CA HIS A 513 -6.73 19.01 -30.05
C HIS A 513 -5.47 19.87 -30.19
N LYS A 514 -4.37 19.24 -30.64
CA LYS A 514 -3.39 19.93 -31.47
C LYS A 514 -3.94 19.90 -32.90
N GLU A 515 -4.58 20.98 -33.33
CA GLU A 515 -4.74 21.26 -34.77
C GLU A 515 -3.49 21.97 -35.30
#